data_AF-A0A9P6AFI4-F1
#
_entry.id   AF-A0A9P6AFI4-F1
#
_cell.length_a   1.000
_cell.length_b   1.000
_cell.length_c   1.000
_cell.angle_alpha   90.00
_cell.angle_beta   90.00
_cell.angle_gamma   90.00
#
_symmetry.space_group_name_H-M   'P 1'
#
loop_
_entity.id
_entity.type
_entity.pdbx_description
1 polymer ?
#
loop_
_entity_poly.entity_id
_entity_poly.type
_entity_poly.pdbx_seq_one_letter_code
_entity_poly.pdbx_strand_id
1 'polypeptide(L)'
;MVQYHGPNLEHHKPSLWPGEKCVITQFHDKSCFHANEFKKSAWCGQTIQDAWKIIYPSAAGDAWWDTAQLLTQVTNAIDIFNVTHPECEALFIFDQSSTHTSLGPNALHPFKMNKGDGGKQHKKSDTIIPDDNPNISLCEKVQKMTTDSGAARGLQTVLEEHGIDTKGICAKCSPICPFKNERCCLAHIFSKQHDVINQVSMLEELITKVGHHCIFLPKFHCELNPIEMYWGYSKYCYCEAFKVTFADAKATAMDSLESCPLDTIHHFINCHMTIKVGDSESLKPGESENQVFEAQKPAVWPQ
;
A
#
# COMPACT_ATOMS: atom_id res chain seq x y z
N MET A 1 -10.87 -11.40 -13.13
CA MET A 1 -11.45 -10.17 -12.54
C MET A 1 -12.88 -10.01 -13.04
N VAL A 2 -13.78 -9.48 -12.21
CA VAL A 2 -15.17 -9.15 -12.61
C VAL A 2 -15.15 -8.03 -13.66
N GLN A 3 -15.90 -8.18 -14.74
CA GLN A 3 -16.08 -7.18 -15.78
C GLN A 3 -17.57 -6.87 -15.98
N TYR A 4 -17.88 -5.63 -16.34
CA TYR A 4 -19.22 -5.22 -16.73
C TYR A 4 -19.23 -4.81 -18.20
N HIS A 5 -20.14 -5.39 -18.98
CA HIS A 5 -20.19 -5.20 -20.42
C HIS A 5 -21.53 -4.58 -20.86
N GLY A 6 -21.46 -3.88 -21.99
CA GLY A 6 -22.63 -3.28 -22.63
C GLY A 6 -23.16 -2.03 -21.92
N PRO A 7 -24.19 -1.38 -22.48
CA PRO A 7 -24.76 -0.15 -21.95
C PRO A 7 -25.46 -0.33 -20.59
N ASN A 8 -25.81 -1.56 -20.23
CA ASN A 8 -26.48 -1.91 -18.98
C ASN A 8 -25.53 -2.39 -17.88
N LEU A 9 -24.21 -2.41 -18.13
CA LEU A 9 -23.18 -2.87 -17.19
C LEU A 9 -23.53 -4.24 -16.59
N GLU A 10 -23.87 -5.21 -17.44
CA GLU A 10 -24.25 -6.55 -16.97
C GLU A 10 -23.07 -7.24 -16.29
N HIS A 11 -23.31 -7.80 -15.11
CA HIS A 11 -22.30 -8.49 -14.32
C HIS A 11 -21.95 -9.85 -14.95
N HIS A 12 -20.73 -9.97 -15.48
CA HIS A 12 -20.21 -11.23 -15.99
C HIS A 12 -19.21 -11.83 -14.99
N LYS A 13 -19.58 -12.97 -14.40
CA LYS A 13 -18.64 -13.75 -13.58
C LYS A 13 -17.52 -14.29 -14.46
N PRO A 14 -16.24 -14.21 -14.01
CA PRO A 14 -15.14 -14.80 -14.76
C PRO A 14 -15.30 -16.33 -14.81
N SER A 15 -14.96 -16.92 -15.96
CA SER A 15 -14.76 -18.38 -16.05
C SER A 15 -13.42 -18.70 -15.41
N LEU A 16 -13.42 -19.50 -14.35
CA LEU A 16 -12.24 -19.89 -13.60
C LEU A 16 -11.81 -21.31 -13.97
N TRP A 17 -10.52 -21.52 -14.18
CA TRP A 17 -9.93 -22.85 -14.31
C TRP A 17 -9.83 -23.54 -12.95
N PRO A 18 -9.70 -24.89 -12.91
CA PRO A 18 -9.50 -25.61 -11.65
C PRO A 18 -8.28 -25.07 -10.89
N GLY A 19 -8.51 -24.55 -9.67
CA GLY A 19 -7.47 -23.95 -8.82
C GLY A 19 -7.39 -22.42 -8.87
N GLU A 20 -8.07 -21.76 -9.82
CA GLU A 20 -8.17 -20.31 -9.84
C GLU A 20 -9.23 -19.78 -8.87
N LYS A 21 -8.96 -18.61 -8.29
CA LYS A 21 -9.90 -17.91 -7.42
C LYS A 21 -10.34 -16.59 -8.03
N CYS A 22 -11.56 -16.19 -7.68
CA CYS A 22 -12.07 -14.89 -8.07
C CYS A 22 -11.36 -13.80 -7.26
N VAL A 23 -10.74 -12.84 -7.94
CA VAL A 23 -10.15 -11.66 -7.30
C VAL A 23 -11.11 -10.47 -7.41
N ILE A 24 -11.39 -9.83 -6.26
CA ILE A 24 -12.24 -8.63 -6.15
C ILE A 24 -11.39 -7.46 -5.68
N THR A 25 -11.45 -6.36 -6.42
CA THR A 25 -10.70 -5.14 -6.09
C THR A 25 -11.35 -4.37 -4.94
N GLN A 26 -10.51 -3.86 -4.04
CA GLN A 26 -10.86 -3.03 -2.91
C GLN A 26 -10.05 -1.75 -2.95
N PHE A 27 -10.69 -0.63 -3.30
CA PHE A 27 -10.03 0.67 -3.34
C PHE A 27 -10.10 1.31 -1.96
N HIS A 28 -8.95 1.75 -1.47
CA HIS A 28 -8.85 2.50 -0.22
C HIS A 28 -8.29 3.89 -0.48
N ASP A 29 -8.91 4.85 0.19
CA ASP A 29 -8.36 6.17 0.43
C ASP A 29 -8.65 6.56 1.89
N LYS A 30 -7.93 7.55 2.42
CA LYS A 30 -8.02 8.06 3.82
C LYS A 30 -9.39 8.58 4.24
N SER A 31 -10.41 8.39 3.41
CA SER A 31 -11.78 8.73 3.72
C SER A 31 -12.84 7.74 3.22
N CYS A 32 -12.52 6.64 2.50
CA CYS A 32 -13.51 5.63 2.07
C CYS A 32 -12.88 4.25 1.68
N PHE A 33 -13.66 3.17 1.86
CA PHE A 33 -13.44 1.84 1.26
C PHE A 33 -14.56 1.53 0.27
N HIS A 34 -14.24 1.14 -0.96
CA HIS A 34 -15.23 0.68 -1.94
C HIS A 34 -14.78 -0.59 -2.67
N ALA A 35 -15.63 -1.61 -2.61
CA ALA A 35 -15.62 -2.76 -3.51
C ALA A 35 -16.40 -2.42 -4.78
N ASN A 36 -16.16 -3.20 -5.82
CA ASN A 36 -16.93 -3.20 -7.08
C ASN A 36 -18.46 -3.44 -6.91
N GLU A 37 -18.95 -3.72 -5.69
CA GLU A 37 -20.34 -4.03 -5.36
C GLU A 37 -20.92 -3.17 -4.21
N PHE A 38 -20.27 -2.08 -3.79
CA PHE A 38 -20.70 -1.22 -2.66
C PHE A 38 -20.87 -1.90 -1.29
N LYS A 39 -20.46 -3.16 -1.14
CA LYS A 39 -20.54 -3.86 0.14
C LYS A 39 -19.43 -3.39 1.09
N LYS A 40 -19.69 -2.27 1.76
CA LYS A 40 -18.87 -1.74 2.86
C LYS A 40 -19.17 -2.41 4.20
N SER A 41 -20.31 -3.13 4.27
CA SER A 41 -20.80 -3.73 5.49
C SER A 41 -21.25 -5.18 5.30
N ALA A 42 -21.10 -5.96 6.36
CA ALA A 42 -21.52 -7.34 6.43
C ALA A 42 -22.25 -7.63 7.75
N TRP A 43 -23.19 -8.56 7.70
CA TRP A 43 -23.77 -9.15 8.90
C TRP A 43 -22.81 -10.21 9.44
N CYS A 44 -22.11 -9.88 10.53
CA CYS A 44 -21.26 -10.82 11.26
C CYS A 44 -21.99 -11.18 12.56
N GLY A 45 -22.78 -12.26 12.53
CA GLY A 45 -23.67 -12.62 13.65
C GLY A 45 -24.85 -11.67 13.80
N GLN A 46 -25.01 -11.05 14.99
CA GLN A 46 -26.11 -10.13 15.31
C GLN A 46 -25.80 -8.64 15.03
N THR A 47 -24.63 -8.31 14.49
CA THR A 47 -24.16 -6.92 14.29
C THR A 47 -23.75 -6.64 12.86
N ILE A 48 -24.13 -5.45 12.36
CA ILE A 48 -23.62 -4.89 11.10
C ILE A 48 -22.25 -4.29 11.38
N GLN A 49 -21.22 -4.79 10.69
CA GLN A 49 -19.89 -4.18 10.70
C GLN A 49 -19.73 -3.29 9.47
N ASP A 50 -19.12 -2.10 9.62
CA ASP A 50 -18.81 -1.17 8.51
C ASP A 50 -17.31 -0.82 8.55
N ALA A 51 -16.65 -0.89 7.40
CA ALA A 51 -15.25 -0.55 7.23
C ALA A 51 -15.00 0.97 7.20
N TRP A 52 -16.03 1.78 6.97
CA TRP A 52 -15.90 3.24 6.99
C TRP A 52 -15.58 3.76 8.39
N LYS A 53 -14.60 4.65 8.45
CA LYS A 53 -14.22 5.38 9.65
C LYS A 53 -14.23 6.86 9.35
N ILE A 54 -15.02 7.59 10.11
CA ILE A 54 -15.08 9.04 10.07
C ILE A 54 -14.35 9.54 11.31
N ILE A 55 -13.42 10.46 11.11
CA ILE A 55 -12.73 11.14 12.20
C ILE A 55 -13.08 12.64 12.16
N TYR A 56 -13.24 13.24 13.33
CA TYR A 56 -13.44 14.67 13.52
C TYR A 56 -12.24 15.26 14.27
N PRO A 57 -11.09 15.46 13.60
CA PRO A 57 -9.90 15.96 14.25
C PRO A 57 -10.12 17.37 14.78
N SER A 58 -9.92 17.56 16.09
CA SER A 58 -9.92 18.86 16.74
C SER A 58 -9.19 18.80 18.08
N ALA A 59 -8.92 19.93 18.71
CA ALA A 59 -8.27 19.97 20.03
C ALA A 59 -9.03 19.18 21.12
N ALA A 60 -10.33 18.98 20.94
CA ALA A 60 -11.20 18.17 21.81
C ALA A 60 -11.85 16.98 21.07
N GLY A 61 -11.38 16.66 19.86
CA GLY A 61 -11.95 15.65 18.97
C GLY A 61 -11.01 14.47 18.77
N ASP A 62 -11.19 13.79 17.64
CA ASP A 62 -10.42 12.58 17.35
C ASP A 62 -8.94 12.90 17.10
N ALA A 63 -8.09 11.90 17.34
CA ALA A 63 -6.70 11.97 16.96
C ALA A 63 -6.57 12.10 15.43
N TRP A 64 -5.43 12.66 14.99
CA TRP A 64 -5.07 12.63 13.58
C TRP A 64 -4.94 11.17 13.11
N TRP A 65 -5.25 10.95 11.83
CA TRP A 65 -5.13 9.63 11.21
C TRP A 65 -3.68 9.12 11.25
N ASP A 66 -3.48 7.90 11.74
CA ASP A 66 -2.17 7.26 11.86
C ASP A 66 -2.18 5.82 11.31
N THR A 67 -0.99 5.19 11.29
CA THR A 67 -0.82 3.83 10.79
C THR A 67 -1.57 2.80 11.64
N ALA A 68 -1.71 2.99 12.94
CA ALA A 68 -2.40 2.02 13.80
C ALA A 68 -3.92 2.02 13.53
N GLN A 69 -4.50 3.20 13.34
CA GLN A 69 -5.90 3.37 12.94
C GLN A 69 -6.15 2.78 11.55
N LEU A 70 -5.24 3.02 10.59
CA LEU A 70 -5.27 2.40 9.27
C LEU A 70 -5.28 0.87 9.33
N LEU A 71 -4.34 0.26 10.05
CA LEU A 71 -4.27 -1.21 10.16
C LEU A 71 -5.54 -1.78 10.80
N THR A 72 -6.10 -1.10 11.81
CA THR A 72 -7.36 -1.48 12.42
C THR A 72 -8.51 -1.43 11.41
N GLN A 73 -8.56 -0.37 10.60
CA GLN A 73 -9.59 -0.19 9.58
C GLN A 73 -9.51 -1.28 8.49
N VAL A 74 -8.30 -1.56 8.00
CA VAL A 74 -8.03 -2.58 6.97
C VAL A 74 -8.34 -3.98 7.51
N THR A 75 -8.01 -4.26 8.77
CA THR A 75 -8.37 -5.54 9.42
C THR A 75 -9.89 -5.74 9.42
N ASN A 76 -10.67 -4.72 9.80
CA ASN A 76 -12.13 -4.82 9.74
C ASN A 76 -12.64 -4.98 8.30
N ALA A 77 -12.02 -4.32 7.32
CA ALA A 77 -12.39 -4.47 5.91
C ALA A 77 -12.13 -5.90 5.39
N ILE A 78 -11.02 -6.51 5.80
CA ILE A 78 -10.68 -7.92 5.53
C ILE A 78 -11.73 -8.84 6.15
N ASP A 79 -12.11 -8.63 7.41
CA ASP A 79 -13.10 -9.47 8.09
C ASP A 79 -14.47 -9.40 7.39
N ILE A 80 -14.90 -8.19 7.02
CA ILE A 80 -16.12 -7.97 6.23
C ILE A 80 -16.03 -8.69 4.89
N PHE A 81 -14.91 -8.55 4.17
CA PHE A 81 -14.70 -9.18 2.87
C PHE A 81 -14.77 -10.71 2.95
N ASN A 82 -14.10 -11.32 3.92
CA ASN A 82 -14.06 -12.78 4.09
C ASN A 82 -15.46 -13.35 4.39
N VAL A 83 -16.32 -12.58 5.06
CA VAL A 83 -17.72 -12.96 5.28
C VAL A 83 -18.56 -12.78 4.00
N THR A 84 -18.36 -11.70 3.25
CA THR A 84 -19.19 -11.39 2.07
C THR A 84 -18.77 -12.17 0.82
N HIS A 85 -17.51 -12.59 0.74
CA HIS A 85 -16.90 -13.20 -0.43
C HIS A 85 -15.94 -14.36 -0.05
N PRO A 86 -16.42 -15.41 0.65
CA PRO A 86 -15.56 -16.44 1.24
C PRO A 86 -14.74 -17.27 0.23
N GLU A 87 -15.17 -17.31 -1.03
CA GLU A 87 -14.51 -18.04 -2.13
C GLU A 87 -13.62 -17.14 -2.99
N CYS A 88 -13.44 -15.88 -2.59
CA CYS A 88 -12.69 -14.88 -3.34
C CYS A 88 -11.46 -14.40 -2.58
N GLU A 89 -10.53 -13.81 -3.30
CA GLU A 89 -9.40 -13.06 -2.75
C GLU A 89 -9.58 -11.57 -3.01
N ALA A 90 -9.22 -10.74 -2.02
CA ALA A 90 -9.25 -9.30 -2.19
C ALA A 90 -7.94 -8.82 -2.81
N LEU A 91 -8.03 -7.87 -3.73
CA LEU A 91 -6.91 -7.05 -4.19
C LEU A 91 -7.11 -5.63 -3.66
N PHE A 92 -6.40 -5.30 -2.59
CA PHE A 92 -6.41 -3.97 -2.00
C PHE A 92 -5.52 -3.02 -2.79
N ILE A 93 -6.05 -1.86 -3.13
CA ILE A 93 -5.41 -0.85 -3.96
C ILE A 93 -5.33 0.45 -3.16
N PHE A 94 -4.10 0.93 -2.97
CA PHE A 94 -3.82 2.14 -2.19
C PHE A 94 -3.09 3.18 -3.04
N ASP A 95 -3.34 4.46 -2.77
CA ASP A 95 -2.45 5.52 -3.23
C ASP A 95 -1.11 5.48 -2.47
N GLN A 96 -0.06 6.14 -2.98
CA GLN A 96 1.22 6.26 -2.23
C GLN A 96 1.16 7.39 -1.21
N SER A 97 0.41 7.17 -0.14
CA SER A 97 0.50 8.02 1.04
C SER A 97 1.61 7.55 1.99
N SER A 98 2.16 8.47 2.78
CA SER A 98 3.21 8.14 3.77
C SER A 98 2.77 7.12 4.82
N THR A 99 1.47 7.05 5.11
CA THR A 99 0.88 6.10 6.07
C THR A 99 0.81 4.70 5.47
N HIS A 100 0.48 4.58 4.18
CA HIS A 100 0.37 3.30 3.46
C HIS A 100 1.74 2.61 3.34
N THR A 101 2.80 3.38 3.10
CA THR A 101 4.18 2.88 3.01
C THR A 101 4.90 2.83 4.36
N SER A 102 4.17 2.84 5.48
CA SER A 102 4.78 2.81 6.81
C SER A 102 5.42 1.44 7.05
N LEU A 103 6.72 1.45 7.35
CA LEU A 103 7.46 0.25 7.71
C LEU A 103 7.32 -0.05 9.20
N GLY A 104 7.61 -1.30 9.58
CA GLY A 104 7.60 -1.72 10.98
C GLY A 104 8.60 -0.94 11.85
N PRO A 105 8.43 -0.94 13.19
CA PRO A 105 9.28 -0.16 14.11
C PRO A 105 10.78 -0.48 14.01
N ASN A 106 11.10 -1.72 13.63
CA ASN A 106 12.48 -2.22 13.50
C ASN A 106 12.97 -2.26 12.04
N ALA A 107 12.24 -1.64 11.10
CA ALA A 107 12.63 -1.59 9.70
C ALA A 107 13.97 -0.85 9.48
N LEU A 108 14.67 -1.24 8.42
CA LEU A 108 15.91 -0.60 7.98
C LEU A 108 15.60 0.84 7.55
N HIS A 109 16.15 1.76 8.33
CA HIS A 109 16.11 3.19 8.05
C HIS A 109 17.54 3.71 8.06
N PRO A 110 18.23 3.72 6.91
CA PRO A 110 19.65 4.04 6.81
C PRO A 110 20.02 5.38 7.47
N PHE A 111 19.19 6.41 7.27
CA PHE A 111 19.38 7.74 7.86
C PHE A 111 19.22 7.77 9.39
N LYS A 112 18.67 6.72 10.01
CA LYS A 112 18.57 6.56 11.47
C LYS A 112 19.61 5.58 12.05
N MET A 113 20.52 5.06 11.23
CA MET A 113 21.60 4.16 11.66
C MET A 113 22.88 4.92 11.96
N ASN A 114 23.75 4.32 12.79
CA ASN A 114 25.09 4.84 13.07
C ASN A 114 26.08 4.46 11.96
N LYS A 115 27.23 5.15 11.89
CA LYS A 115 28.31 4.77 10.96
C LYS A 115 28.91 3.42 11.33
N GLY A 116 29.36 3.29 12.57
CA GLY A 116 29.89 2.04 13.13
C GLY A 116 28.87 1.34 14.02
N ASP A 117 29.25 0.15 14.46
CA ASP A 117 28.42 -0.71 15.32
C ASP A 117 28.19 -0.10 16.71
N GLY A 118 27.08 -0.50 17.34
CA GLY A 118 26.68 -0.06 18.66
C GLY A 118 26.18 1.39 18.70
N GLY A 119 26.40 2.04 19.85
CA GLY A 119 25.92 3.40 20.13
C GLY A 119 24.40 3.51 20.35
N LYS A 120 23.92 4.75 20.51
CA LYS A 120 22.49 5.03 20.69
C LYS A 120 21.76 4.94 19.34
N GLN A 121 21.34 3.74 18.97
CA GLN A 121 20.47 3.48 17.82
C GLN A 121 19.50 2.33 18.13
N HIS A 122 18.38 2.28 17.40
CA HIS A 122 17.45 1.15 17.49
C HIS A 122 18.03 -0.08 16.78
N LYS A 123 17.80 -1.26 17.35
CA LYS A 123 18.10 -2.54 16.70
C LYS A 123 17.16 -2.71 15.50
N LYS A 124 17.71 -3.11 14.37
CA LYS A 124 16.95 -3.35 13.14
C LYS A 124 16.69 -4.84 12.97
N SER A 125 15.61 -5.19 12.29
CA SER A 125 15.31 -6.57 11.91
C SER A 125 16.35 -7.07 10.92
N ASP A 126 16.69 -8.35 11.01
CA ASP A 126 17.54 -9.02 10.02
C ASP A 126 16.88 -8.95 8.63
N THR A 127 17.69 -8.89 7.58
CA THR A 127 17.23 -8.91 6.19
C THR A 127 17.85 -10.06 5.42
N ILE A 128 17.54 -10.15 4.13
CA ILE A 128 18.18 -11.09 3.20
C ILE A 128 19.08 -10.28 2.27
N ILE A 129 20.31 -10.74 2.10
CA ILE A 129 21.26 -10.13 1.18
C ILE A 129 20.73 -10.32 -0.25
N PRO A 130 20.60 -9.24 -1.04
CA PRO A 130 20.13 -9.31 -2.42
C PRO A 130 20.95 -10.25 -3.31
N ASP A 131 20.33 -10.81 -4.33
CA ASP A 131 20.97 -11.68 -5.33
C ASP A 131 21.98 -10.93 -6.21
N ASP A 132 21.81 -9.62 -6.38
CA ASP A 132 22.72 -8.72 -7.07
C ASP A 132 23.99 -8.33 -6.28
N ASN A 133 24.21 -8.94 -5.11
CA ASN A 133 25.41 -8.71 -4.32
C ASN A 133 26.68 -9.16 -5.08
N PRO A 134 27.73 -8.31 -5.16
CA PRO A 134 29.00 -8.66 -5.80
C PRO A 134 29.66 -9.93 -5.25
N ASN A 135 29.39 -10.25 -3.98
CA ASN A 135 29.82 -11.48 -3.33
C ASN A 135 28.73 -12.54 -3.44
N ILE A 136 28.82 -13.36 -4.50
CA ILE A 136 27.91 -14.47 -4.81
C ILE A 136 27.73 -15.43 -3.62
N SER A 137 28.76 -15.60 -2.79
CA SER A 137 28.69 -16.52 -1.65
C SER A 137 27.80 -16.01 -0.50
N LEU A 138 27.43 -14.72 -0.52
CA LEU A 138 26.57 -14.07 0.47
C LEU A 138 25.15 -13.83 -0.03
N CYS A 139 24.90 -13.89 -1.34
CA CYS A 139 23.57 -13.77 -1.92
C CYS A 139 22.57 -14.71 -1.23
N GLU A 140 21.35 -14.20 -1.00
CA GLU A 140 20.23 -14.91 -0.37
C GLU A 140 20.47 -15.37 1.07
N LYS A 141 21.61 -15.03 1.68
CA LYS A 141 21.87 -15.30 3.10
C LYS A 141 21.27 -14.22 3.98
N VAL A 142 21.00 -14.60 5.22
CA VAL A 142 20.51 -13.67 6.24
C VAL A 142 21.58 -12.62 6.55
N GLN A 143 21.27 -11.36 6.28
CA GLN A 143 22.00 -10.21 6.77
C GLN A 143 21.59 -9.97 8.23
N LYS A 144 22.46 -10.36 9.16
CA LYS A 144 22.26 -10.04 10.57
C LYS A 144 22.40 -8.54 10.78
N MET A 145 21.45 -7.92 11.50
CA MET A 145 21.49 -6.50 11.86
C MET A 145 21.95 -6.25 13.29
N THR A 146 22.39 -7.30 13.95
CA THR A 146 23.06 -7.28 15.25
C THR A 146 24.39 -8.02 15.18
N THR A 147 25.33 -7.60 16.02
CA THR A 147 26.59 -8.32 16.25
C THR A 147 26.36 -9.52 17.16
N ASP A 148 27.33 -10.42 17.26
CA ASP A 148 27.27 -11.56 18.20
C ASP A 148 27.17 -11.12 19.67
N SER A 149 27.69 -9.94 19.99
CA SER A 149 27.54 -9.29 21.30
C SER A 149 26.17 -8.63 21.52
N GLY A 150 25.28 -8.68 20.54
CA GLY A 150 23.94 -8.10 20.58
C GLY A 150 23.89 -6.59 20.34
N ALA A 151 24.99 -5.97 19.91
CA ALA A 151 25.01 -4.55 19.53
C ALA A 151 24.37 -4.37 18.14
N ALA A 152 23.73 -3.22 17.89
CA ALA A 152 23.18 -2.90 16.57
C ALA A 152 24.30 -2.66 15.56
N ARG A 153 24.20 -3.21 14.35
CA ARG A 153 25.20 -2.98 13.30
C ARG A 153 25.10 -1.57 12.73
N GLY A 154 26.25 -1.04 12.33
CA GLY A 154 26.40 0.25 11.66
C GLY A 154 26.34 0.13 10.14
N LEU A 155 26.16 1.27 9.48
CA LEU A 155 26.14 1.37 8.02
C LEU A 155 27.42 0.83 7.38
N GLN A 156 28.58 1.05 8.01
CA GLN A 156 29.86 0.63 7.45
C GLN A 156 29.95 -0.89 7.34
N THR A 157 29.71 -1.61 8.44
CA THR A 157 29.76 -3.06 8.49
C THR A 157 28.80 -3.70 7.49
N VAL A 158 27.54 -3.23 7.46
CA VAL A 158 26.52 -3.79 6.57
C VAL A 158 26.86 -3.55 5.09
N LEU A 159 27.34 -2.36 4.73
CA LEU A 159 27.73 -2.08 3.35
C LEU A 159 28.98 -2.85 2.90
N GLU A 160 29.94 -3.07 3.79
CA GLU A 160 31.12 -3.89 3.50
C GLU A 160 30.74 -5.37 3.26
N GLU A 161 29.75 -5.89 4.01
CA GLU A 161 29.15 -7.21 3.75
C GLU A 161 28.39 -7.27 2.42
N HIS A 162 27.86 -6.11 1.97
CA HIS A 162 27.31 -5.94 0.64
C HIS A 162 28.38 -5.76 -0.45
N GLY A 163 29.67 -5.89 -0.12
CA GLY A 163 30.78 -5.73 -1.07
C GLY A 163 31.02 -4.29 -1.53
N ILE A 164 30.51 -3.31 -0.79
CA ILE A 164 30.62 -1.88 -1.12
C ILE A 164 31.78 -1.25 -0.33
N ASP A 165 32.72 -0.60 -1.03
CA ASP A 165 33.80 0.15 -0.39
C ASP A 165 33.26 1.42 0.30
N THR A 166 33.49 1.52 1.61
CA THR A 166 33.02 2.60 2.47
C THR A 166 34.11 3.64 2.76
N LYS A 167 35.34 3.44 2.26
CA LYS A 167 36.52 4.22 2.64
C LYS A 167 36.38 5.68 2.24
N GLY A 168 36.59 6.58 3.20
CA GLY A 168 36.51 8.02 2.99
C GLY A 168 35.09 8.58 2.85
N ILE A 169 34.06 7.74 2.96
CA ILE A 169 32.65 8.17 2.84
C ILE A 169 32.11 8.57 4.21
N CYS A 170 31.41 9.70 4.27
CA CYS A 170 30.75 10.16 5.48
C CYS A 170 29.48 9.32 5.77
N ALA A 171 29.07 9.28 7.04
CA ALA A 171 27.88 8.51 7.42
C ALA A 171 26.61 9.05 6.76
N LYS A 172 26.44 10.38 6.85
CA LYS A 172 25.27 11.15 6.42
C LYS A 172 25.75 12.52 5.98
N CYS A 173 25.15 13.06 4.92
CA CYS A 173 25.36 14.47 4.55
C CYS A 173 24.68 15.39 5.56
N SER A 174 25.19 16.62 5.70
CA SER A 174 24.57 17.70 6.47
C SER A 174 24.52 18.96 5.60
N PRO A 175 23.37 19.66 5.51
CA PRO A 175 22.10 19.35 6.17
C PRO A 175 21.28 18.26 5.44
N ILE A 176 21.42 18.14 4.12
CA ILE A 176 20.65 17.22 3.26
C ILE A 176 21.59 16.62 2.21
N CYS A 177 21.28 15.41 1.71
CA CYS A 177 22.02 14.81 0.62
C CYS A 177 21.83 15.57 -0.71
N PRO A 178 22.89 15.83 -1.48
CA PRO A 178 22.77 16.43 -2.80
C PRO A 178 21.98 15.52 -3.76
N PHE A 179 21.02 16.09 -4.48
CA PHE A 179 20.13 15.34 -5.37
C PHE A 179 20.85 14.55 -6.48
N LYS A 180 21.94 15.12 -7.03
CA LYS A 180 22.67 14.53 -8.18
C LYS A 180 23.74 13.51 -7.82
N ASN A 181 24.05 13.32 -6.53
CA ASN A 181 25.12 12.41 -6.11
C ASN A 181 24.55 11.25 -5.30
N GLU A 182 24.41 10.12 -5.98
CA GLU A 182 23.87 8.86 -5.43
C GLU A 182 24.84 8.16 -4.48
N ARG A 183 26.12 8.56 -4.45
CA ARG A 183 27.16 8.01 -3.57
C ARG A 183 27.69 9.03 -2.57
N CYS A 184 26.86 9.99 -2.16
CA CYS A 184 27.29 11.10 -1.31
C CYS A 184 27.59 10.70 0.15
N CYS A 185 26.93 9.67 0.68
CA CYS A 185 27.11 9.18 2.04
C CYS A 185 26.66 7.72 2.17
N LEU A 186 27.10 7.04 3.22
CA LEU A 186 26.75 5.63 3.48
C LEU A 186 25.24 5.42 3.59
N ALA A 187 24.52 6.33 4.27
CA ALA A 187 23.07 6.22 4.41
C ALA A 187 22.33 6.28 3.06
N HIS A 188 22.80 7.11 2.11
CA HIS A 188 22.19 7.22 0.78
C HIS A 188 22.51 5.98 -0.07
N ILE A 189 23.76 5.50 -0.03
CA ILE A 189 24.14 4.26 -0.72
C ILE A 189 23.29 3.09 -0.21
N PHE A 190 23.19 2.95 1.12
CA PHE A 190 22.41 1.88 1.73
C PHE A 190 20.92 2.00 1.43
N SER A 191 20.36 3.22 1.35
CA SER A 191 18.95 3.41 0.98
C SER A 191 18.59 3.00 -0.45
N LYS A 192 19.58 2.68 -1.28
CA LYS A 192 19.41 2.21 -2.65
C LYS A 192 19.60 0.71 -2.80
N GLN A 193 19.95 0.00 -1.73
CA GLN A 193 20.07 -1.46 -1.75
C GLN A 193 18.69 -2.11 -1.81
N HIS A 194 18.58 -3.23 -2.52
CA HIS A 194 17.31 -3.92 -2.76
C HIS A 194 16.64 -4.36 -1.46
N ASP A 195 17.40 -4.81 -0.46
CA ASP A 195 16.87 -5.21 0.85
C ASP A 195 16.29 -4.03 1.66
N VAL A 196 16.66 -2.80 1.32
CA VAL A 196 16.09 -1.57 1.90
C VAL A 196 14.91 -1.06 1.09
N ILE A 197 14.99 -1.09 -0.24
CA ILE A 197 13.93 -0.62 -1.14
C ILE A 197 12.72 -1.55 -1.08
N ASN A 198 12.94 -2.86 -1.08
CA ASN A 198 11.90 -3.89 -1.15
C ASN A 198 11.34 -4.25 0.24
N GLN A 199 11.56 -3.41 1.26
CA GLN A 199 10.98 -3.64 2.57
C GLN A 199 9.45 -3.56 2.48
N VAL A 200 8.82 -4.66 2.90
CA VAL A 200 7.37 -4.79 2.94
C VAL A 200 6.80 -3.84 3.99
N SER A 201 5.77 -3.10 3.61
CA SER A 201 5.06 -2.21 4.53
C SER A 201 4.24 -3.01 5.56
N MET A 202 3.96 -2.42 6.72
CA MET A 202 3.08 -3.05 7.73
C MET A 202 1.70 -3.38 7.16
N LEU A 203 1.21 -2.54 6.24
CA LEU A 203 -0.07 -2.70 5.59
C LEU A 203 -0.06 -3.89 4.62
N GLU A 204 0.97 -3.99 3.80
CA GLU A 204 1.14 -5.11 2.87
C GLU A 204 1.34 -6.43 3.62
N GLU A 205 2.13 -6.43 4.70
CA GLU A 205 2.31 -7.61 5.55
C GLU A 205 0.98 -8.08 6.18
N LEU A 206 0.16 -7.14 6.65
CA LEU A 206 -1.17 -7.45 7.21
C LEU A 206 -2.06 -8.16 6.18
N ILE A 207 -2.11 -7.64 4.95
CA ILE A 207 -3.00 -8.11 3.89
C ILE A 207 -2.52 -9.46 3.31
N THR A 208 -1.22 -9.57 3.01
CA THR A 208 -0.64 -10.79 2.43
C THR A 208 -0.66 -11.97 3.39
N LYS A 209 -0.47 -11.72 4.69
CA LYS A 209 -0.50 -12.75 5.72
C LYS A 209 -1.84 -13.49 5.81
N VAL A 210 -2.94 -12.86 5.40
CA VAL A 210 -4.28 -13.47 5.39
C VAL A 210 -4.70 -13.99 4.01
N GLY A 211 -3.78 -14.04 3.04
CA GLY A 211 -4.04 -14.58 1.70
C GLY A 211 -4.75 -13.61 0.76
N HIS A 212 -4.57 -12.31 0.95
CA HIS A 212 -5.05 -11.27 0.04
C HIS A 212 -3.88 -10.53 -0.62
N HIS A 213 -4.18 -9.77 -1.67
CA HIS A 213 -3.18 -9.03 -2.44
C HIS A 213 -3.23 -7.54 -2.13
N CYS A 214 -2.09 -6.88 -2.26
CA CYS A 214 -1.94 -5.44 -2.04
C CYS A 214 -1.10 -4.82 -3.15
N ILE A 215 -1.57 -3.72 -3.74
CA ILE A 215 -0.80 -2.91 -4.68
C ILE A 215 -0.83 -1.43 -4.28
N PHE A 216 0.28 -0.75 -4.53
CA PHE A 216 0.42 0.69 -4.37
C PHE A 216 0.49 1.35 -5.74
N LEU A 217 -0.46 2.23 -6.04
CA LEU A 217 -0.46 3.00 -7.28
C LEU A 217 0.80 3.87 -7.36
N PRO A 218 1.31 4.27 -8.54
CA PRO A 218 2.44 5.17 -8.65
C PRO A 218 2.21 6.56 -8.00
N LYS A 219 3.26 7.16 -7.43
CA LYS A 219 3.18 8.53 -6.89
C LYS A 219 2.79 9.53 -7.96
N PHE A 220 1.86 10.43 -7.63
CA PHE A 220 1.40 11.52 -8.49
C PHE A 220 0.67 11.06 -9.76
N HIS A 221 0.09 9.86 -9.74
CA HIS A 221 -0.74 9.33 -10.83
C HIS A 221 -2.18 9.10 -10.38
N CYS A 222 -2.86 10.18 -9.96
CA CYS A 222 -4.25 10.11 -9.50
C CYS A 222 -5.23 9.64 -10.57
N GLU A 223 -4.87 9.78 -11.86
CA GLU A 223 -5.67 9.28 -12.98
C GLU A 223 -5.77 7.74 -13.03
N LEU A 224 -4.89 7.04 -12.31
CA LEU A 224 -4.93 5.58 -12.15
C LEU A 224 -5.79 5.14 -10.97
N ASN A 225 -6.36 6.06 -10.19
CA ASN A 225 -7.13 5.73 -8.99
C ASN A 225 -8.62 6.03 -9.21
N PRO A 226 -9.46 5.03 -9.56
CA PRO A 226 -10.90 5.20 -9.77
C PRO A 226 -11.64 5.86 -8.61
N ILE A 227 -11.13 5.73 -7.37
CA ILE A 227 -11.73 6.39 -6.20
C ILE A 227 -11.70 7.92 -6.32
N GLU A 228 -10.79 8.50 -7.09
CA GLU A 228 -10.73 9.95 -7.34
C GLU A 228 -11.93 10.44 -8.15
N MET A 229 -12.49 9.61 -9.03
CA MET A 229 -13.72 9.93 -9.76
C MET A 229 -14.94 9.85 -8.85
N TYR A 230 -14.97 8.85 -7.96
CA TYR A 230 -15.97 8.78 -6.89
C TYR A 230 -15.91 10.02 -5.97
N TRP A 231 -14.70 10.48 -5.62
CA TRP A 231 -14.52 11.73 -4.88
C TRP A 231 -14.98 12.95 -5.67
N GLY A 232 -14.68 13.00 -6.97
CA GLY A 232 -15.14 14.06 -7.86
C GLY A 232 -16.66 14.16 -7.85
N TYR A 233 -17.35 13.02 -8.00
CA TYR A 233 -18.81 12.93 -7.94
C TYR A 233 -19.35 13.37 -6.57
N SER A 234 -18.82 12.81 -5.49
CA SER A 234 -19.28 13.11 -4.13
C SER A 234 -19.08 14.59 -3.78
N LYS A 235 -17.95 15.18 -4.18
CA LYS A 235 -17.68 16.62 -3.98
C LYS A 235 -18.63 17.48 -4.83
N TYR A 236 -18.96 17.05 -6.04
CA TYR A 236 -19.92 17.74 -6.89
C TYR A 236 -21.29 17.82 -6.20
N CYS A 237 -21.84 16.68 -5.78
CA CYS A 237 -23.12 16.62 -5.04
C CYS A 237 -23.07 17.46 -3.75
N TYR A 238 -21.96 17.37 -3.01
CA TYR A 238 -21.76 18.16 -1.82
C TYR A 238 -21.79 19.66 -2.11
N CYS A 239 -21.16 20.13 -3.18
CA CYS A 239 -21.11 21.55 -3.54
C CYS A 239 -22.47 22.11 -4.00
N GLU A 240 -23.30 21.31 -4.66
CA GLU A 240 -24.63 21.75 -5.12
C GLU A 240 -25.64 21.90 -3.98
N ALA A 241 -25.50 21.09 -2.93
CA ALA A 241 -26.43 21.12 -1.83
C ALA A 241 -26.26 22.36 -0.94
N PHE A 242 -27.37 23.00 -0.59
CA PHE A 242 -27.39 24.14 0.32
C PHE A 242 -27.14 23.70 1.78
N LYS A 243 -26.29 24.44 2.51
CA LYS A 243 -25.95 24.17 3.92
C LYS A 243 -26.01 25.47 4.70
N VAL A 244 -26.67 25.45 5.86
CA VAL A 244 -26.76 26.64 6.73
C VAL A 244 -25.79 26.51 7.91
N THR A 245 -25.71 25.30 8.47
CA THR A 245 -24.90 25.02 9.66
C THR A 245 -23.79 24.02 9.36
N PHE A 246 -22.84 23.91 10.28
CA PHE A 246 -21.80 22.87 10.20
C PHE A 246 -22.39 21.46 10.39
N ALA A 247 -23.49 21.32 11.13
CA ALA A 247 -24.18 20.04 11.26
C ALA A 247 -24.78 19.62 9.92
N ASP A 248 -25.41 20.56 9.19
CA ASP A 248 -25.92 20.32 7.84
C ASP A 248 -24.78 19.93 6.91
N ALA A 249 -23.64 20.62 6.99
CA ALA A 249 -22.46 20.28 6.22
C ALA A 249 -21.99 18.84 6.48
N LYS A 250 -21.96 18.38 7.74
CA LYS A 250 -21.61 16.99 8.07
C LYS A 250 -22.61 15.99 7.51
N ALA A 251 -23.91 16.24 7.66
CA ALA A 251 -24.96 15.38 7.14
C ALA A 251 -24.87 15.30 5.61
N THR A 252 -24.74 16.43 4.94
CA THR A 252 -24.62 16.46 3.48
C THR A 252 -23.35 15.76 2.98
N ALA A 253 -22.25 15.80 3.72
CA ALA A 253 -21.05 15.04 3.34
C ALA A 253 -21.34 13.53 3.32
N MET A 254 -22.10 13.02 4.29
CA MET A 254 -22.54 11.62 4.32
C MET A 254 -23.49 11.31 3.16
N ASP A 255 -24.51 12.13 2.96
CA ASP A 255 -25.49 11.95 1.89
C ASP A 255 -24.80 11.94 0.51
N SER A 256 -23.78 12.78 0.33
CA SER A 256 -23.05 12.89 -0.95
C SER A 256 -22.11 11.71 -1.21
N LEU A 257 -21.59 11.07 -0.16
CA LEU A 257 -20.82 9.82 -0.31
C LEU A 257 -21.75 8.66 -0.67
N GLU A 258 -22.93 8.60 -0.06
CA GLU A 258 -23.90 7.53 -0.32
C GLU A 258 -24.71 7.74 -1.61
N SER A 259 -24.62 8.91 -2.25
CA SER A 259 -25.42 9.24 -3.44
C SER A 259 -24.88 8.69 -4.76
N CYS A 260 -23.61 8.25 -4.81
CA CYS A 260 -23.01 7.80 -6.06
C CYS A 260 -23.69 6.52 -6.57
N PRO A 261 -24.32 6.52 -7.77
CA PRO A 261 -24.99 5.34 -8.28
C PRO A 261 -24.02 4.20 -8.55
N LEU A 262 -24.48 2.95 -8.36
CA LEU A 262 -23.67 1.75 -8.59
C LEU A 262 -23.05 1.71 -9.99
N ASP A 263 -23.88 1.92 -11.00
CA ASP A 263 -23.50 1.95 -12.41
C ASP A 263 -22.43 3.01 -12.71
N THR A 264 -22.44 4.13 -11.98
CA THR A 264 -21.44 5.19 -12.13
C THR A 264 -20.08 4.75 -11.58
N ILE A 265 -20.04 4.05 -10.45
CA ILE A 265 -18.77 3.49 -9.93
C ILE A 265 -18.23 2.41 -10.86
N HIS A 266 -19.08 1.52 -11.37
CA HIS A 266 -18.67 0.52 -12.35
C HIS A 266 -18.05 1.17 -13.59
N HIS A 267 -18.65 2.26 -14.07
CA HIS A 267 -18.10 3.03 -15.18
C HIS A 267 -16.73 3.62 -14.83
N PHE A 268 -16.54 4.19 -13.63
CA PHE A 268 -15.25 4.71 -13.20
C PHE A 268 -14.16 3.64 -13.18
N ILE A 269 -14.46 2.46 -12.63
CA ILE A 269 -13.53 1.33 -12.57
C ILE A 269 -13.15 0.87 -13.99
N ASN A 270 -14.15 0.66 -14.85
CA ASN A 270 -13.94 0.20 -16.23
C ASN A 270 -13.14 1.20 -17.08
N CYS A 271 -13.34 2.51 -16.89
CA CYS A 271 -12.72 3.54 -17.72
C CYS A 271 -11.30 3.95 -17.30
N HIS A 272 -10.90 3.69 -16.06
CA HIS A 272 -9.65 4.25 -15.52
C HIS A 272 -8.57 3.21 -15.25
N MET A 273 -8.92 1.94 -15.12
CA MET A 273 -7.96 0.93 -14.72
C MET A 273 -8.12 -0.37 -15.49
N THR A 274 -7.02 -0.82 -16.06
CA THR A 274 -6.81 -2.23 -16.38
C THR A 274 -5.73 -2.76 -15.45
N ILE A 275 -6.02 -3.83 -14.72
CA ILE A 275 -5.01 -4.55 -13.94
C ILE A 275 -4.53 -5.70 -14.81
N LYS A 276 -3.25 -5.68 -15.17
CA LYS A 276 -2.60 -6.83 -15.78
C LYS A 276 -2.16 -7.79 -14.69
N VAL A 277 -2.42 -9.06 -14.92
CA VAL A 277 -1.91 -10.18 -14.13
C VAL A 277 -0.74 -10.73 -14.93
N GLY A 278 0.49 -10.57 -14.45
CA GLY A 278 1.69 -11.19 -15.02
C GLY A 278 1.75 -12.68 -14.75
N ASP A 279 2.54 -13.42 -15.52
CA ASP A 279 2.76 -14.84 -15.23
C ASP A 279 3.69 -14.97 -14.02
N SER A 280 3.27 -15.74 -13.01
CA SER A 280 4.08 -16.03 -11.82
C SER A 280 5.40 -16.73 -12.15
N GLU A 281 5.49 -17.39 -13.30
CA GLU A 281 6.71 -18.02 -13.83
C GLU A 281 7.76 -17.00 -14.31
N SER A 282 7.40 -15.72 -14.47
CA SER A 282 8.30 -14.63 -14.87
C SER A 282 8.91 -13.86 -13.69
N LEU A 283 8.48 -14.14 -12.45
CA LEU A 283 8.99 -13.48 -11.25
C LEU A 283 10.46 -13.85 -11.03
N LYS A 284 11.33 -12.85 -10.92
CA LYS A 284 12.74 -13.05 -10.56
C LYS A 284 12.87 -13.43 -9.08
N PRO A 285 13.95 -14.11 -8.68
CA PRO A 285 14.26 -14.33 -7.26
C PRO A 285 14.23 -12.99 -6.49
N GLY A 286 13.40 -12.90 -5.45
CA GLY A 286 13.23 -11.68 -4.64
C GLY A 286 12.06 -10.76 -5.04
N GLU A 287 11.34 -11.07 -6.12
CA GLU A 287 10.07 -10.42 -6.46
C GLU A 287 8.91 -11.11 -5.73
N SER A 288 8.02 -10.32 -5.09
CA SER A 288 6.85 -10.87 -4.39
C SER A 288 5.74 -11.23 -5.38
N GLU A 289 4.89 -12.22 -5.06
CA GLU A 289 3.71 -12.57 -5.86
C GLU A 289 2.76 -11.36 -6.09
N ASN A 290 2.84 -10.31 -5.27
CA ASN A 290 2.10 -9.06 -5.49
C ASN A 290 2.56 -8.27 -6.72
N GLN A 291 3.76 -8.52 -7.26
CA GLN A 291 4.24 -7.91 -8.51
C GLN A 291 3.56 -8.48 -9.76
N VAL A 292 2.73 -9.51 -9.60
CA VAL A 292 1.87 -10.03 -10.65
C VAL A 292 0.81 -9.00 -11.06
N PHE A 293 0.37 -8.12 -10.16
CA PHE A 293 -0.68 -7.13 -10.48
C PHE A 293 -0.08 -5.75 -10.80
N GLU A 294 -0.25 -5.28 -12.04
CA GLU A 294 0.17 -3.93 -12.45
C GLU A 294 -1.03 -3.11 -12.92
N ALA A 295 -1.22 -1.93 -12.32
CA ALA A 295 -2.24 -0.97 -12.74
C ALA A 295 -1.75 -0.15 -13.95
N GLN A 296 -2.52 -0.18 -15.04
CA GLN A 296 -2.20 0.56 -16.27
C GLN A 296 -3.41 1.38 -16.74
N LYS A 297 -3.14 2.46 -17.49
CA LYS A 297 -4.19 3.19 -18.23
C LYS A 297 -4.81 2.25 -19.26
N PRO A 298 -6.13 2.28 -19.46
CA PRO A 298 -6.75 1.52 -20.54
C PRO A 298 -6.20 1.96 -21.89
N ALA A 299 -6.03 1.00 -22.80
CA ALA A 299 -5.46 1.23 -24.12
C ALA A 299 -6.32 2.14 -25.01
N VAL A 300 -7.61 2.27 -24.70
CA VAL A 300 -8.59 3.07 -25.45
C VAL A 300 -9.56 3.69 -24.44
N TRP A 301 -9.69 5.01 -24.44
CA TRP A 301 -10.81 5.68 -23.77
C TRP A 301 -12.08 5.33 -24.56
N PRO A 302 -13.16 4.82 -23.93
CA PRO A 302 -14.43 4.73 -24.61
C PRO A 302 -14.82 6.16 -25.05
N GLN A 303 -14.98 6.36 -26.36
CA GLN A 303 -15.54 7.59 -26.92
C GLN A 303 -17.04 7.64 -26.68
#